data_AF-A0A0K1QA15-F1
#
_entry.id   AF-A0A0K1QA15-F1
#
_cell.length_a   1.000
_cell.length_b   1.000
_cell.length_c   1.000
_cell.angle_alpha   90.00
_cell.angle_beta   90.00
_cell.angle_gamma   90.00
#
_symmetry.space_group_name_H-M   'P 1'
#
loop_
_entity.id
_entity.type
_entity.pdbx_description
1 polymer ?
#
loop_
_entity_poly.entity_id
_entity_poly.type
_entity_poly.pdbx_seq_one_letter_code
_entity_poly.pdbx_strand_id
1 'polypeptide(L)'
;MSPGLAFAQSAQAASAERAVSAKLGLDGSFFVGLGNDAAGNDPNANHAYTLGPKLDVHYMYLSGLDWPSWNAPEGNYVTVQANAARDHGMVPMFTLYQAAAYGEGNLGAFNTTDFMTRYWHGVRVMFQRLGEFDAPAIVHLEPDLWGYAQQKGGDDPAAVPMKVGSVVPECQDLPENVAGMASCAIRLSRTLAPKAVVGLSASTFGATTTGKTDPARVAGYLAKLGADADIVVVETLDRDAGCFEVGSDPNCHRSGNFYWTDADFDEHLAWANTIRTVTGKPLVWWQMPLGVPSESAGSSAHYRDNRVQYLFSHPARFAQAGGIGAVFGTGARNQTDATTDGGQFRNAVTGYRAAPVPLL
;
A
#
# COMPACT_ATOMS: atom_id res chain seq x y z
N MET A 1 -44.13 6.10 42.58
CA MET A 1 -43.90 6.70 41.25
C MET A 1 -42.41 6.62 41.00
N SER A 2 -42.00 5.73 40.10
CA SER A 2 -40.58 5.41 39.84
C SER A 2 -39.89 6.55 39.10
N PRO A 3 -38.63 6.90 39.45
CA PRO A 3 -37.84 7.81 38.63
C PRO A 3 -37.34 7.06 37.38
N GLY A 4 -37.52 7.69 36.22
CA GLY A 4 -37.13 7.15 34.93
C GLY A 4 -35.62 6.97 34.80
N LEU A 5 -35.22 5.76 34.41
CA LEU A 5 -33.88 5.46 33.93
C LEU A 5 -33.69 6.13 32.57
N ALA A 6 -32.90 7.20 32.53
CA ALA A 6 -32.35 7.72 31.29
C ALA A 6 -31.32 6.71 30.76
N PHE A 7 -31.63 6.05 29.64
CA PHE A 7 -30.64 5.30 28.89
C PHE A 7 -29.64 6.28 28.28
N ALA A 8 -28.46 6.40 28.89
CA ALA A 8 -27.31 6.93 28.19
C ALA A 8 -26.92 5.92 27.09
N GLN A 9 -27.22 6.25 25.84
CA GLN A 9 -26.56 5.61 24.70
C GLN A 9 -25.07 5.91 24.81
N SER A 10 -24.29 4.93 25.25
CA SER A 10 -22.83 4.96 25.12
C SER A 10 -22.50 5.15 23.63
N ALA A 11 -21.85 6.25 23.28
CA ALA A 11 -21.24 6.39 21.97
C ALA A 11 -20.28 5.21 21.78
N GLN A 12 -20.62 4.30 20.88
CA GLN A 12 -19.77 3.16 20.55
C GLN A 12 -18.47 3.73 19.98
N ALA A 13 -17.31 3.33 20.53
CA ALA A 13 -16.03 3.78 20.01
C ALA A 13 -15.94 3.44 18.52
N ALA A 14 -15.46 4.37 17.70
CA ALA A 14 -15.28 4.13 16.26
C ALA A 14 -14.35 2.92 16.05
N SER A 15 -14.69 2.06 15.09
CA SER A 15 -13.80 0.98 14.64
C SER A 15 -12.46 1.54 14.19
N ALA A 16 -11.41 0.72 14.17
CA ALA A 16 -10.10 1.16 13.68
C ALA A 16 -10.18 1.62 12.22
N GLU A 17 -11.03 0.96 11.44
CA GLU A 17 -11.35 1.25 10.05
C GLU A 17 -11.92 2.67 9.91
N ARG A 18 -12.96 3.00 10.68
CA ARG A 18 -13.56 4.34 10.69
C ARG A 18 -12.62 5.41 11.25
N ALA A 19 -11.80 5.08 12.24
CA ALA A 19 -10.82 6.00 12.80
C ALA A 19 -9.75 6.40 11.77
N VAL A 20 -9.21 5.43 11.01
CA VAL A 20 -8.26 5.72 9.93
C VAL A 20 -8.94 6.49 8.80
N SER A 21 -10.14 6.09 8.39
CA SER A 21 -10.91 6.82 7.36
C SER A 21 -11.16 8.28 7.74
N ALA A 22 -11.53 8.54 8.99
CA ALA A 22 -11.70 9.90 9.52
C ALA A 22 -10.37 10.68 9.56
N LYS A 23 -9.25 10.04 9.94
CA LYS A 23 -7.91 10.65 9.90
C LYS A 23 -7.51 11.06 8.48
N LEU A 24 -7.97 10.33 7.47
CA LEU A 24 -7.78 10.65 6.05
C LEU A 24 -8.76 11.70 5.50
N GLY A 25 -9.77 12.11 6.28
CA GLY A 25 -10.82 13.02 5.82
C GLY A 25 -11.80 12.38 4.83
N LEU A 26 -11.91 11.04 4.84
CA LEU A 26 -12.82 10.29 4.00
C LEU A 26 -14.16 10.07 4.71
N ASP A 27 -15.19 9.71 3.95
CA ASP A 27 -16.60 9.65 4.39
C ASP A 27 -16.98 8.37 5.19
N GLY A 28 -16.02 7.49 5.44
CA GLY A 28 -16.27 6.21 6.10
C GLY A 28 -16.84 5.13 5.19
N SER A 29 -16.76 5.30 3.86
CA SER A 29 -16.94 4.23 2.88
C SER A 29 -15.61 3.62 2.43
N PHE A 30 -15.67 2.42 1.87
CA PHE A 30 -14.53 1.76 1.25
C PHE A 30 -14.01 2.62 0.09
N PHE A 31 -12.77 3.08 0.20
CA PHE A 31 -12.20 4.03 -0.74
C PHE A 31 -11.65 3.33 -1.98
N VAL A 32 -11.62 4.07 -3.09
CA VAL A 32 -11.05 3.61 -4.36
C VAL A 32 -10.01 4.61 -4.81
N GLY A 33 -8.83 4.13 -5.16
CA GLY A 33 -7.78 4.95 -5.77
C GLY A 33 -7.20 4.37 -7.04
N LEU A 34 -6.48 5.24 -7.75
CA LEU A 34 -5.70 4.94 -8.95
C LEU A 34 -4.32 5.55 -8.77
N GLY A 35 -3.30 5.00 -9.42
CA GLY A 35 -1.97 5.58 -9.39
C GLY A 35 -0.99 4.87 -10.28
N ASN A 36 0.27 5.31 -10.22
CA ASN A 36 1.31 4.96 -11.19
C ASN A 36 0.81 5.08 -12.66
N ASP A 37 0.16 6.21 -12.92
CA ASP A 37 -0.67 6.50 -14.09
C ASP A 37 -0.28 7.86 -14.71
N ALA A 38 1.00 8.21 -14.59
CA ALA A 38 1.52 9.50 -15.01
C ALA A 38 1.31 9.72 -16.52
N ALA A 39 0.67 10.83 -16.89
CA ALA A 39 0.49 11.26 -18.27
C ALA A 39 1.49 12.38 -18.60
N GLY A 40 2.76 12.01 -18.78
CA GLY A 40 3.85 12.97 -18.96
C GLY A 40 4.34 13.55 -17.63
N ASN A 41 4.81 14.80 -17.65
CA ASN A 41 5.48 15.45 -16.51
C ASN A 41 4.58 16.41 -15.72
N ASP A 42 3.37 16.70 -16.20
CA ASP A 42 2.42 17.56 -15.48
C ASP A 42 1.72 16.72 -14.40
N PRO A 43 1.90 17.02 -13.10
CA PRO A 43 1.22 16.28 -12.03
C PRO A 43 -0.30 16.39 -12.11
N ASN A 44 -0.89 17.36 -12.82
CA ASN A 44 -2.33 17.46 -13.00
C ASN A 44 -2.87 16.65 -14.18
N ALA A 45 -2.00 16.08 -15.01
CA ALA A 45 -2.41 15.32 -16.19
C ALA A 45 -2.68 13.83 -15.91
N ASN A 46 -2.35 13.34 -14.71
CA ASN A 46 -2.50 11.93 -14.34
C ASN A 46 -3.94 11.43 -14.60
N HIS A 47 -4.05 10.16 -15.01
CA HIS A 47 -5.33 9.59 -15.43
C HIS A 47 -6.37 9.53 -14.31
N ALA A 48 -5.95 9.46 -13.05
CA ALA A 48 -6.82 9.54 -11.88
C ALA A 48 -7.68 10.82 -11.87
N TYR A 49 -7.12 11.95 -12.34
CA TYR A 49 -7.81 13.24 -12.36
C TYR A 49 -8.70 13.43 -13.59
N THR A 50 -8.52 12.61 -14.63
CA THR A 50 -9.23 12.70 -15.91
C THR A 50 -10.16 11.51 -16.18
N LEU A 51 -10.25 10.55 -15.25
CA LEU A 51 -11.03 9.32 -15.38
C LEU A 51 -12.53 9.58 -15.60
N GLY A 52 -13.07 10.64 -15.00
CA GLY A 52 -14.49 10.98 -15.00
C GLY A 52 -15.14 10.85 -13.61
N PRO A 53 -15.33 9.64 -13.06
CA PRO A 53 -15.81 9.47 -11.70
C PRO A 53 -14.74 9.87 -10.68
N LYS A 54 -15.17 10.43 -9.54
CA LYS A 54 -14.27 10.82 -8.46
C LYS A 54 -13.62 9.59 -7.80
N LEU A 55 -12.30 9.64 -7.65
CA LEU A 55 -11.51 8.73 -6.81
C LEU A 55 -11.20 9.38 -5.46
N ASP A 56 -10.84 8.56 -4.48
CA ASP A 56 -10.55 9.01 -3.12
C ASP A 56 -9.05 9.17 -2.87
N VAL A 57 -8.24 8.34 -3.53
CA VAL A 57 -6.78 8.26 -3.34
C VAL A 57 -6.07 8.31 -4.69
N HIS A 58 -4.99 9.09 -4.78
CA HIS A 58 -4.04 9.03 -5.89
C HIS A 58 -2.68 8.57 -5.36
N TYR A 59 -2.10 7.49 -5.91
CA TYR A 59 -0.84 6.94 -5.40
C TYR A 59 0.35 7.03 -6.37
N MET A 60 1.54 7.22 -5.81
CA MET A 60 2.80 7.33 -6.54
C MET A 60 3.89 6.47 -5.90
N TYR A 61 4.83 5.97 -6.70
CA TYR A 61 6.05 5.35 -6.20
C TYR A 61 7.13 6.40 -5.89
N LEU A 62 7.86 6.16 -4.81
CA LEU A 62 9.17 6.73 -4.53
C LEU A 62 10.17 5.57 -4.52
N SER A 63 10.67 5.20 -5.70
CA SER A 63 11.52 4.02 -5.89
C SER A 63 12.99 4.39 -5.97
N GLY A 64 13.86 3.56 -5.39
CA GLY A 64 15.30 3.79 -5.43
C GLY A 64 15.80 4.76 -4.35
N LEU A 65 17.12 5.03 -4.32
CA LEU A 65 17.74 5.94 -3.32
C LEU A 65 17.90 7.37 -3.84
N ASP A 66 17.64 7.60 -5.13
CA ASP A 66 17.83 8.87 -5.84
C ASP A 66 16.54 9.71 -5.94
N TRP A 67 15.39 9.14 -5.57
CA TRP A 67 14.09 9.83 -5.65
C TRP A 67 14.06 11.23 -5.01
N PRO A 68 14.78 11.53 -3.90
CA PRO A 68 14.77 12.89 -3.35
C PRO A 68 15.26 13.95 -4.34
N SER A 69 16.02 13.55 -5.37
CA SER A 69 16.61 14.45 -6.37
C SER A 69 15.87 14.54 -7.70
N TRP A 70 14.77 13.78 -7.89
CA TRP A 70 14.02 13.78 -9.16
C TRP A 70 13.50 15.16 -9.57
N ASN A 71 13.15 16.00 -8.59
CA ASN A 71 12.71 17.38 -8.80
C ASN A 71 13.45 18.32 -7.84
N ALA A 72 13.63 19.57 -8.26
CA ALA A 72 14.14 20.65 -7.42
C ALA A 72 12.99 21.53 -6.90
N PRO A 73 13.05 22.06 -5.65
CA PRO A 73 14.04 21.73 -4.61
C PRO A 73 13.94 20.25 -4.16
N GLU A 74 14.90 19.75 -3.39
CA GLU A 74 14.94 18.35 -2.94
C GLU A 74 13.58 17.84 -2.42
N GLY A 75 13.12 16.69 -2.88
CA GLY A 75 11.83 16.10 -2.49
C GLY A 75 10.61 16.77 -3.11
N ASN A 76 10.77 17.76 -4.00
CA ASN A 76 9.65 18.48 -4.60
C ASN A 76 8.69 17.58 -5.38
N TYR A 77 9.12 16.38 -5.80
CA TYR A 77 8.21 15.38 -6.36
C TYR A 77 7.04 15.05 -5.41
N VAL A 78 7.33 14.85 -4.11
CA VAL A 78 6.29 14.64 -3.08
C VAL A 78 5.38 15.86 -2.98
N THR A 79 5.96 17.06 -2.94
CA THR A 79 5.21 18.32 -2.83
C THR A 79 4.25 18.53 -3.99
N VAL A 80 4.71 18.38 -5.24
CA VAL A 80 3.86 18.64 -6.40
C VAL A 80 2.75 17.60 -6.55
N GLN A 81 3.04 16.33 -6.29
CA GLN A 81 2.03 15.27 -6.38
C GLN A 81 1.00 15.36 -5.24
N ALA A 82 1.44 15.68 -4.01
CA ALA A 82 0.53 15.87 -2.88
C ALA A 82 -0.41 17.07 -3.08
N ASN A 83 0.12 18.19 -3.60
CA ASN A 83 -0.70 19.34 -3.93
C ASN A 83 -1.69 19.04 -5.08
N ALA A 84 -1.25 18.36 -6.14
CA ALA A 84 -2.15 17.97 -7.22
C ALA A 84 -3.30 17.08 -6.71
N ALA A 85 -3.01 16.06 -5.89
CA ALA A 85 -4.04 15.21 -5.31
C ALA A 85 -5.05 16.02 -4.48
N ARG A 86 -4.56 16.92 -3.62
CA ARG A 86 -5.42 17.80 -2.82
C ARG A 86 -6.29 18.69 -3.68
N ASP A 87 -5.72 19.29 -4.73
CA ASP A 87 -6.42 20.23 -5.60
C ASP A 87 -7.52 19.53 -6.42
N HIS A 88 -7.40 18.20 -6.64
CA HIS A 88 -8.44 17.33 -7.19
C HIS A 88 -9.32 16.63 -6.13
N GLY A 89 -9.18 17.00 -4.85
CA GLY A 89 -10.00 16.48 -3.76
C GLY A 89 -9.77 15.01 -3.43
N MET A 90 -8.54 14.52 -3.63
CA MET A 90 -8.05 13.18 -3.32
C MET A 90 -6.99 13.22 -2.22
N VAL A 91 -6.82 12.10 -1.52
CA VAL A 91 -5.73 11.88 -0.57
C VAL A 91 -4.50 11.38 -1.33
N PRO A 92 -3.33 12.02 -1.21
CA PRO A 92 -2.11 11.50 -1.81
C PRO A 92 -1.60 10.27 -1.05
N MET A 93 -1.15 9.26 -1.78
CA MET A 93 -0.51 8.06 -1.26
C MET A 93 0.89 7.90 -1.87
N PHE A 94 1.88 7.58 -1.05
CA PHE A 94 3.24 7.31 -1.52
C PHE A 94 3.68 5.91 -1.10
N THR A 95 4.01 5.06 -2.08
CA THR A 95 4.73 3.82 -1.81
C THR A 95 6.22 4.12 -1.84
N LEU A 96 6.85 4.12 -0.66
CA LEU A 96 8.30 4.25 -0.53
C LEU A 96 8.93 2.88 -0.74
N TYR A 97 9.68 2.72 -1.84
CA TYR A 97 10.29 1.46 -2.25
C TYR A 97 11.79 1.64 -2.52
N GLN A 98 12.54 2.00 -1.47
CA GLN A 98 13.97 2.25 -1.61
C GLN A 98 14.79 0.96 -1.60
N ALA A 99 14.26 -0.13 -1.01
CA ALA A 99 14.89 -1.44 -1.04
C ALA A 99 15.19 -1.92 -2.48
N ALA A 100 14.35 -1.54 -3.44
CA ALA A 100 14.52 -1.87 -4.86
C ALA A 100 15.86 -1.40 -5.46
N ALA A 101 16.50 -0.37 -4.89
CA ALA A 101 17.76 0.18 -5.41
C ALA A 101 18.88 -0.86 -5.54
N TYR A 102 18.91 -1.83 -4.63
CA TYR A 102 19.95 -2.86 -4.54
C TYR A 102 19.36 -4.29 -4.65
N GLY A 103 18.08 -4.37 -5.03
CA GLY A 103 17.22 -5.57 -4.96
C GLY A 103 16.68 -5.78 -3.55
N GLU A 104 15.36 -5.87 -3.39
CA GLU A 104 14.69 -5.92 -2.08
C GLU A 104 15.07 -7.14 -1.21
N GLY A 105 15.51 -8.24 -1.82
CA GLY A 105 16.05 -9.41 -1.11
C GLY A 105 17.50 -9.25 -0.60
N ASN A 106 18.20 -8.18 -0.97
CA ASN A 106 19.60 -7.93 -0.58
C ASN A 106 19.71 -7.24 0.78
N LEU A 107 19.29 -7.95 1.83
CA LEU A 107 19.25 -7.42 3.20
C LEU A 107 20.65 -7.07 3.76
N GLY A 108 21.73 -7.58 3.15
CA GLY A 108 23.09 -7.21 3.52
C GLY A 108 23.39 -5.72 3.32
N ALA A 109 22.73 -5.07 2.35
CA ALA A 109 22.88 -3.63 2.11
C ALA A 109 22.42 -2.80 3.31
N PHE A 110 21.35 -3.21 3.99
CA PHE A 110 20.79 -2.52 5.15
C PHE A 110 21.72 -2.54 6.37
N ASN A 111 22.73 -3.41 6.42
CA ASN A 111 23.72 -3.41 7.49
C ASN A 111 24.95 -2.50 7.20
N THR A 112 24.91 -1.74 6.11
CA THR A 112 25.99 -0.82 5.72
C THR A 112 25.62 0.63 5.96
N THR A 113 26.56 1.42 6.48
CA THR A 113 26.36 2.86 6.75
C THR A 113 26.07 3.63 5.46
N ASP A 114 26.73 3.32 4.35
CA ASP A 114 26.59 4.04 3.08
C ASP A 114 25.18 3.89 2.47
N PHE A 115 24.62 2.68 2.51
CA PHE A 115 23.26 2.44 2.05
C PHE A 115 22.27 3.10 3.01
N MET A 116 22.39 2.85 4.32
CA MET A 116 21.40 3.34 5.27
C MET A 116 21.43 4.86 5.46
N THR A 117 22.58 5.53 5.23
CA THR A 117 22.64 7.00 5.22
C THR A 117 21.75 7.57 4.11
N ARG A 118 21.85 7.02 2.89
CA ARG A 118 21.00 7.44 1.77
C ARG A 118 19.54 7.04 1.96
N TYR A 119 19.31 5.84 2.48
CA TYR A 119 17.98 5.33 2.80
C TYR A 119 17.25 6.28 3.77
N TRP A 120 17.88 6.57 4.91
CA TRP A 120 17.29 7.43 5.94
C TRP A 120 17.15 8.88 5.50
N HIS A 121 18.06 9.36 4.63
CA HIS A 121 17.91 10.67 3.99
C HIS A 121 16.60 10.76 3.21
N GLY A 122 16.32 9.77 2.35
CA GLY A 122 15.06 9.72 1.61
C GLY A 122 13.84 9.67 2.55
N VAL A 123 13.81 8.74 3.49
CA VAL A 123 12.70 8.65 4.48
C VAL A 123 12.43 9.99 5.15
N ARG A 124 13.49 10.70 5.55
CA ARG A 124 13.41 12.00 6.20
C ARG A 124 12.86 13.08 5.27
N VAL A 125 13.38 13.18 4.05
CA VAL A 125 12.89 14.14 3.04
C VAL A 125 11.41 13.92 2.76
N MET A 126 10.96 12.66 2.60
CA MET A 126 9.55 12.36 2.36
C MET A 126 8.67 12.90 3.50
N PHE A 127 8.98 12.55 4.75
CA PHE A 127 8.17 13.00 5.87
C PHE A 127 8.28 14.51 6.11
N GLN A 128 9.42 15.16 5.81
CA GLN A 128 9.50 16.62 5.86
C GLN A 128 8.55 17.27 4.85
N ARG A 129 8.51 16.78 3.60
CA ARG A 129 7.59 17.30 2.57
C ARG A 129 6.13 17.03 2.90
N LEU A 130 5.80 15.88 3.48
CA LEU A 130 4.45 15.60 3.97
C LEU A 130 4.08 16.43 5.21
N GLY A 131 5.04 16.76 6.06
CA GLY A 131 4.88 17.70 7.16
C GLY A 131 4.56 19.11 6.68
N GLU A 132 5.29 19.60 5.68
CA GLU A 132 5.05 20.90 5.04
C GLU A 132 3.71 20.95 4.29
N PHE A 133 3.27 19.82 3.70
CA PHE A 133 1.97 19.70 3.08
C PHE A 133 0.80 19.89 4.07
N ASP A 134 1.02 19.54 5.35
CA ASP A 134 0.10 19.76 6.48
C ASP A 134 -1.34 19.27 6.27
N ALA A 135 -1.51 18.18 5.53
CA ALA A 135 -2.79 17.52 5.30
C ALA A 135 -2.63 15.99 5.31
N PRO A 136 -3.73 15.21 5.43
CA PRO A 136 -3.64 13.76 5.44
C PRO A 136 -3.01 13.21 4.15
N ALA A 137 -2.14 12.22 4.34
CA ALA A 137 -1.50 11.46 3.27
C ALA A 137 -1.31 10.02 3.73
N ILE A 138 -1.26 9.08 2.79
CA ILE A 138 -0.95 7.68 3.06
C ILE A 138 0.50 7.42 2.68
N VAL A 139 1.25 6.75 3.56
CA VAL A 139 2.59 6.23 3.24
C VAL A 139 2.55 4.73 3.34
N HIS A 140 2.76 4.05 2.22
CA HIS A 140 3.07 2.62 2.20
C HIS A 140 4.58 2.45 2.29
N LEU A 141 5.07 2.00 3.44
CA LEU A 141 6.49 1.88 3.72
C LEU A 141 6.99 0.48 3.35
N GLU A 142 7.85 0.41 2.33
CA GLU A 142 8.58 -0.77 1.88
C GLU A 142 7.69 -2.01 1.64
N PRO A 143 7.13 -2.19 0.42
CA PRO A 143 6.18 -3.26 0.12
C PRO A 143 6.68 -4.68 0.39
N ASP A 144 7.93 -4.98 0.04
CA ASP A 144 8.43 -6.37 0.09
C ASP A 144 9.44 -6.62 1.20
N LEU A 145 10.08 -5.55 1.70
CA LEU A 145 11.20 -5.62 2.63
C LEU A 145 10.87 -6.46 3.86
N TRP A 146 9.68 -6.27 4.44
CA TRP A 146 9.24 -6.98 5.65
C TRP A 146 9.13 -8.48 5.41
N GLY A 147 8.61 -8.88 4.24
CA GLY A 147 8.50 -10.28 3.82
C GLY A 147 9.87 -10.91 3.61
N TYR A 148 10.77 -10.25 2.89
CA TYR A 148 12.13 -10.73 2.69
C TYR A 148 12.92 -10.82 3.99
N ALA A 149 12.76 -9.85 4.89
CA ALA A 149 13.38 -9.87 6.21
C ALA A 149 12.90 -11.07 7.03
N GLN A 150 11.60 -11.35 7.06
CA GLN A 150 11.06 -12.55 7.70
C GLN A 150 11.54 -13.83 7.03
N GLN A 151 11.58 -13.88 5.70
CA GLN A 151 12.06 -15.04 4.95
C GLN A 151 13.52 -15.37 5.31
N LYS A 152 14.36 -14.34 5.50
CA LYS A 152 15.77 -14.50 5.85
C LYS A 152 16.00 -14.84 7.32
N GLY A 153 15.30 -14.16 8.23
CA GLY A 153 15.56 -14.20 9.67
C GLY A 153 14.57 -15.05 10.48
N GLY A 154 13.52 -15.58 9.87
CA GLY A 154 12.41 -16.22 10.58
C GLY A 154 11.48 -15.21 11.26
N ASP A 155 10.69 -15.69 12.23
CA ASP A 155 9.62 -14.90 12.86
C ASP A 155 10.10 -13.96 13.98
N ASP A 156 11.40 -13.71 14.06
CA ASP A 156 12.01 -12.76 14.99
C ASP A 156 12.62 -11.59 14.18
N PRO A 157 11.99 -10.40 14.20
CA PRO A 157 12.54 -9.23 13.53
C PRO A 157 13.92 -8.78 14.04
N ALA A 158 14.32 -9.21 15.25
CA ALA A 158 15.66 -8.91 15.76
C ALA A 158 16.77 -9.73 15.09
N ALA A 159 16.42 -10.79 14.35
CA ALA A 159 17.38 -11.71 13.73
C ALA A 159 18.06 -11.14 12.48
N VAL A 160 17.53 -10.09 11.87
CA VAL A 160 18.11 -9.45 10.67
C VAL A 160 18.69 -8.08 11.03
N PRO A 161 20.03 -7.90 10.98
CA PRO A 161 20.66 -6.62 11.26
C PRO A 161 20.33 -5.54 10.23
N MET A 162 20.07 -4.32 10.70
CA MET A 162 19.82 -3.14 9.86
C MET A 162 20.34 -1.90 10.58
N LYS A 163 20.99 -0.97 9.87
CA LYS A 163 21.55 0.22 10.50
C LYS A 163 20.48 1.25 10.85
N VAL A 164 20.41 1.63 12.13
CA VAL A 164 19.36 2.54 12.66
C VAL A 164 19.99 3.68 13.45
N GLY A 165 20.14 3.53 14.77
CA GLY A 165 20.55 4.60 15.68
C GLY A 165 21.95 5.14 15.43
N SER A 166 22.84 4.31 14.89
CA SER A 166 24.17 4.70 14.43
C SER A 166 24.17 5.61 13.19
N VAL A 167 23.02 5.74 12.51
CA VAL A 167 22.83 6.62 11.34
C VAL A 167 21.80 7.72 11.62
N VAL A 168 20.78 7.44 12.43
CA VAL A 168 19.68 8.35 12.76
C VAL A 168 19.73 8.74 14.24
N PRO A 169 20.22 9.94 14.58
CA PRO A 169 20.37 10.37 15.96
C PRO A 169 19.07 10.32 16.78
N GLU A 170 17.90 10.58 16.17
CA GLU A 170 16.59 10.51 16.83
C GLU A 170 16.16 9.09 17.24
N CYS A 171 16.91 8.10 16.79
CA CYS A 171 16.65 6.67 16.97
C CYS A 171 17.84 5.95 17.62
N GLN A 172 18.76 6.67 18.28
CA GLN A 172 19.95 6.09 18.92
C GLN A 172 19.63 5.05 20.02
N ASP A 173 18.42 5.11 20.60
CA ASP A 173 17.88 4.18 21.59
C ASP A 173 17.26 2.92 20.97
N LEU A 174 17.07 2.89 19.64
CA LEU A 174 16.47 1.76 18.94
C LEU A 174 17.53 0.74 18.50
N PRO A 175 17.18 -0.55 18.46
CA PRO A 175 18.12 -1.60 18.10
C PRO A 175 18.52 -1.55 16.62
N GLU A 176 19.71 -2.05 16.29
CA GLU A 176 20.26 -2.12 14.92
C GLU A 176 19.73 -3.36 14.17
N ASN A 177 18.42 -3.45 14.00
CA ASN A 177 17.71 -4.55 13.32
C ASN A 177 16.38 -4.09 12.70
N VAL A 178 15.63 -5.02 12.10
CA VAL A 178 14.35 -4.72 11.42
C VAL A 178 13.32 -4.07 12.34
N ALA A 179 13.21 -4.53 13.60
CA ALA A 179 12.30 -3.91 14.57
C ALA A 179 12.67 -2.45 14.84
N GLY A 180 13.97 -2.16 15.00
CA GLY A 180 14.46 -0.80 15.16
C GLY A 180 14.23 0.07 13.93
N MET A 181 14.39 -0.49 12.73
CA MET A 181 14.12 0.23 11.48
C MET A 181 12.63 0.61 11.38
N ALA A 182 11.72 -0.34 11.58
CA ALA A 182 10.29 -0.08 11.57
C ALA A 182 9.91 0.98 12.62
N SER A 183 10.41 0.84 13.84
CA SER A 183 10.17 1.78 14.94
C SER A 183 10.71 3.17 14.64
N CYS A 184 11.89 3.27 14.02
CA CYS A 184 12.49 4.56 13.67
C CYS A 184 11.71 5.26 12.55
N ALA A 185 11.30 4.54 11.52
CA ALA A 185 10.49 5.11 10.43
C ALA A 185 9.14 5.64 10.93
N ILE A 186 8.45 4.90 11.82
CA ILE A 186 7.24 5.38 12.47
C ILE A 186 7.53 6.58 13.38
N ARG A 187 8.61 6.56 14.17
CA ARG A 187 8.99 7.71 15.02
C ARG A 187 9.23 8.98 14.20
N LEU A 188 9.94 8.87 13.08
CA LEU A 188 10.15 9.97 12.14
C LEU A 188 8.82 10.46 11.55
N SER A 189 7.90 9.56 11.18
CA SER A 189 6.58 9.97 10.68
C SER A 189 5.79 10.76 11.71
N ARG A 190 5.75 10.31 12.97
CA ARG A 190 5.05 11.03 14.05
C ARG A 190 5.65 12.39 14.35
N THR A 191 6.97 12.53 14.18
CA THR A 191 7.70 13.77 14.46
C THR A 191 7.59 14.78 13.32
N LEU A 192 7.72 14.31 12.07
CA LEU A 192 7.87 15.16 10.90
C LEU A 192 6.56 15.33 10.12
N ALA A 193 5.67 14.33 10.14
CA ALA A 193 4.40 14.31 9.40
C ALA A 193 3.26 13.68 10.22
N PRO A 194 2.84 14.27 11.35
CA PRO A 194 1.88 13.65 12.27
C PRO A 194 0.49 13.36 11.65
N LYS A 195 0.13 14.06 10.56
CA LYS A 195 -1.11 13.83 9.80
C LYS A 195 -1.03 12.63 8.85
N ALA A 196 0.15 12.08 8.60
CA ALA A 196 0.32 10.91 7.75
C ALA A 196 -0.25 9.64 8.41
N VAL A 197 -0.89 8.82 7.59
CA VAL A 197 -1.28 7.44 7.87
C VAL A 197 -0.18 6.56 7.28
N VAL A 198 0.54 5.82 8.12
CA VAL A 198 1.66 4.98 7.68
C VAL A 198 1.29 3.52 7.77
N GLY A 199 1.52 2.79 6.68
CA GLY A 199 1.28 1.37 6.53
C GLY A 199 2.57 0.57 6.38
N LEU A 200 2.61 -0.59 7.01
CA LEU A 200 3.60 -1.64 6.74
C LEU A 200 2.96 -2.71 5.87
N SER A 201 3.73 -3.32 4.99
CA SER A 201 3.20 -4.35 4.09
C SER A 201 3.18 -5.73 4.73
N ALA A 202 2.05 -6.42 4.63
CA ALA A 202 1.99 -7.86 4.80
C ALA A 202 2.30 -8.51 3.45
N SER A 203 3.58 -8.80 3.24
CA SER A 203 4.06 -9.38 1.98
C SER A 203 3.88 -10.90 1.95
N THR A 204 3.49 -11.41 0.78
CA THR A 204 3.37 -12.84 0.52
C THR A 204 4.72 -13.54 0.37
N PHE A 205 5.85 -12.83 0.36
CA PHE A 205 7.19 -13.41 0.35
C PHE A 205 7.67 -13.92 1.73
N GLY A 206 7.01 -13.48 2.81
CA GLY A 206 7.30 -13.90 4.18
C GLY A 206 6.64 -15.25 4.53
N ALA A 207 7.18 -15.95 5.53
CA ALA A 207 6.61 -17.17 6.11
C ALA A 207 6.08 -18.25 5.13
N THR A 208 6.66 -18.36 3.93
CA THR A 208 6.22 -19.33 2.93
C THR A 208 6.65 -20.75 3.31
N THR A 209 5.67 -21.65 3.47
CA THR A 209 5.88 -23.09 3.62
C THR A 209 5.21 -23.80 2.45
N THR A 210 5.92 -24.67 1.75
CA THR A 210 5.37 -25.46 0.63
C THR A 210 4.59 -24.64 -0.40
N GLY A 211 5.08 -23.43 -0.74
CA GLY A 211 4.46 -22.56 -1.74
C GLY A 211 3.25 -21.75 -1.28
N LYS A 212 2.86 -21.85 0.01
CA LYS A 212 1.80 -21.02 0.61
C LYS A 212 2.35 -20.22 1.78
N THR A 213 1.90 -18.98 1.89
CA THR A 213 2.32 -18.07 2.95
C THR A 213 1.38 -18.18 4.15
N ASP A 214 1.94 -18.46 5.32
CA ASP A 214 1.18 -18.54 6.57
C ASP A 214 0.81 -17.12 7.05
N PRO A 215 -0.49 -16.72 6.99
CA PRO A 215 -0.89 -15.37 7.39
C PRO A 215 -0.69 -15.11 8.88
N ALA A 216 -0.85 -16.12 9.75
CA ALA A 216 -0.70 -15.92 11.19
C ALA A 216 0.76 -15.60 11.55
N ARG A 217 1.72 -16.23 10.86
CA ARG A 217 3.15 -15.95 11.01
C ARG A 217 3.53 -14.59 10.42
N VAL A 218 3.02 -14.21 9.26
CA VAL A 218 3.25 -12.86 8.70
C VAL A 218 2.71 -11.78 9.64
N ALA A 219 1.46 -11.93 10.09
CA ALA A 219 0.84 -10.97 10.99
C ALA A 219 1.53 -10.92 12.36
N GLY A 220 1.93 -12.07 12.90
CA GLY A 220 2.71 -12.14 14.13
C GLY A 220 4.09 -11.49 14.01
N TYR A 221 4.74 -11.60 12.84
CA TYR A 221 5.99 -10.89 12.56
C TYR A 221 5.78 -9.37 12.53
N LEU A 222 4.75 -8.89 11.82
CA LEU A 222 4.40 -7.46 11.80
C LEU A 222 4.09 -6.91 13.21
N ALA A 223 3.36 -7.66 14.04
CA ALA A 223 3.11 -7.28 15.42
C ALA A 223 4.41 -7.19 16.25
N LYS A 224 5.37 -8.11 16.02
CA LYS A 224 6.68 -8.11 16.69
C LYS A 224 7.63 -7.01 16.22
N LEU A 225 7.38 -6.36 15.08
CA LEU A 225 8.15 -5.17 14.69
C LEU A 225 8.06 -4.08 15.75
N GLY A 226 6.98 -4.08 16.55
CA GLY A 226 6.79 -3.14 17.66
C GLY A 226 6.50 -1.70 17.21
N ALA A 227 6.31 -1.49 15.92
CA ALA A 227 6.05 -0.18 15.32
C ALA A 227 4.54 0.10 15.28
N ASP A 228 4.11 1.25 15.83
CA ASP A 228 2.69 1.63 15.85
C ASP A 228 2.23 2.25 14.52
N ALA A 229 2.20 1.42 13.47
CA ALA A 229 1.66 1.76 12.16
C ALA A 229 0.13 1.94 12.22
N ASP A 230 -0.41 2.73 11.31
CA ASP A 230 -1.85 3.04 11.26
C ASP A 230 -2.64 1.95 10.51
N ILE A 231 -2.05 1.38 9.45
CA ILE A 231 -2.67 0.39 8.56
C ILE A 231 -1.70 -0.75 8.25
N VAL A 232 -2.20 -1.82 7.65
CA VAL A 232 -1.40 -2.83 6.96
C VAL A 232 -1.77 -2.83 5.49
N VAL A 233 -0.76 -2.89 4.62
CA VAL A 233 -0.97 -2.96 3.17
C VAL A 233 -0.90 -4.43 2.74
N VAL A 234 -1.85 -4.88 1.91
CA VAL A 234 -1.94 -6.26 1.42
C VAL A 234 -1.93 -6.28 -0.10
N GLU A 235 -1.08 -7.13 -0.67
CA GLU A 235 -0.87 -7.22 -2.11
C GLU A 235 -1.69 -8.32 -2.76
N THR A 236 -2.08 -8.08 -4.01
CA THR A 236 -2.71 -9.11 -4.85
C THR A 236 -1.83 -9.49 -6.02
N LEU A 237 -1.45 -8.50 -6.85
CA LEU A 237 -0.58 -8.68 -8.00
C LEU A 237 -0.07 -7.33 -8.52
N ASP A 238 1.19 -7.27 -8.91
CA ASP A 238 1.86 -6.07 -9.41
C ASP A 238 1.73 -5.87 -10.92
N ARG A 239 1.37 -6.92 -11.66
CA ARG A 239 1.21 -6.92 -13.13
C ARG A 239 -0.05 -7.69 -13.50
N ASP A 240 -0.56 -7.49 -14.71
CA ASP A 240 -1.73 -8.25 -15.14
C ASP A 240 -1.39 -9.74 -15.24
N ALA A 241 -2.32 -10.61 -14.83
CA ALA A 241 -2.16 -12.05 -14.93
C ALA A 241 -1.73 -12.51 -16.33
N GLY A 242 -2.37 -11.95 -17.36
CA GLY A 242 -2.07 -12.22 -18.76
C GLY A 242 -0.62 -11.95 -19.16
N CYS A 243 0.05 -10.99 -18.52
CA CYS A 243 1.45 -10.70 -18.81
C CYS A 243 2.36 -11.87 -18.43
N PHE A 244 2.14 -12.43 -17.23
CA PHE A 244 2.90 -13.61 -16.77
C PHE A 244 2.58 -14.87 -17.58
N GLU A 245 1.32 -15.04 -18.01
CA GLU A 245 0.91 -16.17 -18.83
C GLU A 245 1.54 -16.16 -20.23
N VAL A 246 1.68 -14.98 -20.83
CA VAL A 246 2.38 -14.80 -22.11
C VAL A 246 3.89 -14.95 -21.91
N GLY A 247 4.45 -14.39 -20.83
CA GLY A 247 5.84 -14.57 -20.43
C GLY A 247 6.88 -13.95 -21.38
N SER A 248 6.46 -13.14 -22.36
CA SER A 248 7.36 -12.50 -23.33
C SER A 248 7.87 -11.13 -22.90
N ASP A 249 7.19 -10.46 -21.96
CA ASP A 249 7.63 -9.17 -21.42
C ASP A 249 8.76 -9.41 -20.40
N PRO A 250 9.89 -8.66 -20.48
CA PRO A 250 11.01 -8.81 -19.54
C PRO A 250 10.63 -8.60 -18.07
N ASN A 251 9.53 -7.92 -17.80
CA ASN A 251 9.03 -7.69 -16.44
C ASN A 251 8.09 -8.79 -15.96
N CYS A 252 7.78 -9.81 -16.77
CA CYS A 252 6.75 -10.82 -16.50
C CYS A 252 7.30 -12.26 -16.56
N HIS A 253 8.36 -12.53 -15.78
CA HIS A 253 9.07 -13.82 -15.77
C HIS A 253 8.86 -14.64 -14.49
N ARG A 254 7.65 -14.62 -13.92
CA ARG A 254 7.27 -15.44 -12.75
C ARG A 254 6.35 -16.57 -13.18
N SER A 255 6.60 -17.77 -12.67
CA SER A 255 5.72 -18.94 -12.86
C SER A 255 4.62 -18.94 -11.81
N GLY A 256 3.39 -19.31 -12.19
CA GLY A 256 2.26 -19.41 -11.27
C GLY A 256 0.92 -19.22 -11.98
N ASN A 257 -0.17 -19.46 -11.26
CA ASN A 257 -1.52 -19.12 -11.70
C ASN A 257 -1.86 -17.72 -11.17
N PHE A 258 -1.91 -16.74 -12.07
CA PHE A 258 -2.12 -15.34 -11.70
C PHE A 258 -3.56 -14.85 -11.93
N TYR A 259 -4.27 -15.54 -12.83
CA TYR A 259 -5.69 -15.30 -13.08
C TYR A 259 -6.51 -16.12 -12.07
N TRP A 260 -7.24 -15.44 -11.21
CA TRP A 260 -7.86 -16.06 -10.04
C TRP A 260 -9.24 -16.64 -10.34
N THR A 261 -9.55 -17.76 -9.70
CA THR A 261 -10.91 -18.26 -9.55
C THR A 261 -11.57 -17.64 -8.31
N ASP A 262 -12.87 -17.84 -8.14
CA ASP A 262 -13.57 -17.43 -6.91
C ASP A 262 -12.93 -18.04 -5.65
N ALA A 263 -12.44 -19.28 -5.74
CA ALA A 263 -11.77 -19.95 -4.63
C ALA A 263 -10.42 -19.29 -4.27
N ASP A 264 -9.68 -18.77 -5.27
CA ASP A 264 -8.43 -18.04 -5.02
C ASP A 264 -8.72 -16.69 -4.32
N PHE A 265 -9.81 -16.00 -4.70
CA PHE A 265 -10.27 -14.81 -3.98
C PHE A 265 -10.73 -15.14 -2.56
N ASP A 266 -11.47 -16.23 -2.35
CA ASP A 266 -11.89 -16.69 -1.03
C ASP A 266 -10.68 -16.96 -0.13
N GLU A 267 -9.68 -17.67 -0.65
CA GLU A 267 -8.42 -17.95 0.06
C GLU A 267 -7.68 -16.66 0.41
N HIS A 268 -7.55 -15.72 -0.54
CA HIS A 268 -6.84 -14.47 -0.31
C HIS A 268 -7.58 -13.54 0.67
N LEU A 269 -8.92 -13.48 0.62
CA LEU A 269 -9.71 -12.69 1.57
C LEU A 269 -9.65 -13.27 2.99
N ALA A 270 -9.63 -14.60 3.13
CA ALA A 270 -9.41 -15.27 4.42
C ALA A 270 -7.98 -15.03 4.97
N TRP A 271 -6.99 -15.04 4.08
CA TRP A 271 -5.61 -14.67 4.40
C TRP A 271 -5.55 -13.23 4.94
N ALA A 272 -6.13 -12.28 4.22
CA ALA A 272 -6.19 -10.87 4.61
C ALA A 272 -6.92 -10.68 5.95
N ASN A 273 -8.06 -11.35 6.15
CA ASN A 273 -8.80 -11.27 7.41
C ASN A 273 -7.97 -11.76 8.62
N THR A 274 -7.12 -12.77 8.42
CA THR A 274 -6.18 -13.21 9.46
C THR A 274 -5.15 -12.13 9.78
N ILE A 275 -4.61 -11.44 8.75
CA ILE A 275 -3.71 -10.29 8.94
C ILE A 275 -4.39 -9.20 9.77
N ARG A 276 -5.60 -8.78 9.39
CA ARG A 276 -6.41 -7.80 10.14
C ARG A 276 -6.54 -8.25 11.60
N THR A 277 -7.04 -9.47 11.80
CA THR A 277 -7.41 -9.99 13.13
C THR A 277 -6.22 -9.99 14.08
N VAL A 278 -5.05 -10.44 13.61
CA VAL A 278 -3.85 -10.56 14.45
C VAL A 278 -3.16 -9.21 14.65
N THR A 279 -3.05 -8.37 13.62
CA THR A 279 -2.37 -7.06 13.75
C THR A 279 -3.23 -6.01 14.43
N GLY A 280 -4.56 -6.15 14.39
CA GLY A 280 -5.46 -5.14 14.90
C GLY A 280 -5.58 -3.91 14.00
N LYS A 281 -4.98 -3.91 12.79
CA LYS A 281 -4.92 -2.75 11.89
C LYS A 281 -5.84 -2.89 10.67
N PRO A 282 -6.46 -1.80 10.19
CA PRO A 282 -7.20 -1.80 8.93
C PRO A 282 -6.31 -2.10 7.73
N LEU A 283 -6.88 -2.71 6.70
CA LEU A 283 -6.15 -3.11 5.49
C LEU A 283 -6.35 -2.16 4.31
N VAL A 284 -5.31 -1.97 3.49
CA VAL A 284 -5.40 -1.34 2.17
C VAL A 284 -4.90 -2.31 1.12
N TRP A 285 -5.70 -2.57 0.08
CA TRP A 285 -5.26 -3.42 -1.04
C TRP A 285 -4.40 -2.61 -2.00
N TRP A 286 -3.17 -3.07 -2.16
CA TRP A 286 -2.17 -2.53 -3.06
C TRP A 286 -1.14 -3.63 -3.31
N GLN A 287 -0.62 -3.89 -4.51
CA GLN A 287 -1.05 -3.32 -5.77
C GLN A 287 -2.19 -4.13 -6.36
N MET A 288 -3.09 -3.45 -7.05
CA MET A 288 -4.19 -4.06 -7.81
C MET A 288 -3.99 -3.75 -9.31
N PRO A 289 -3.86 -4.76 -10.18
CA PRO A 289 -3.69 -4.58 -11.62
C PRO A 289 -5.01 -4.18 -12.29
N LEU A 290 -4.94 -3.72 -13.54
CA LEU A 290 -6.07 -3.10 -14.27
C LEU A 290 -6.55 -3.94 -15.46
N GLY A 291 -6.00 -5.13 -15.67
CA GLY A 291 -6.40 -6.05 -16.74
C GLY A 291 -7.90 -6.35 -16.78
N VAL A 292 -8.35 -6.79 -17.96
CA VAL A 292 -9.76 -7.00 -18.28
C VAL A 292 -10.04 -8.50 -18.41
N PRO A 293 -11.13 -9.05 -17.83
CA PRO A 293 -11.46 -10.46 -17.96
C PRO A 293 -11.54 -10.90 -19.43
N SER A 294 -10.83 -11.98 -19.77
CA SER A 294 -10.78 -12.52 -21.14
C SER A 294 -10.44 -14.01 -21.13
N GLU A 295 -10.93 -14.73 -22.14
CA GLU A 295 -10.56 -16.13 -22.38
C GLU A 295 -9.10 -16.29 -22.79
N SER A 296 -8.52 -15.28 -23.45
CA SER A 296 -7.11 -15.25 -23.85
C SER A 296 -6.27 -14.38 -22.92
N ALA A 297 -4.99 -14.71 -22.77
CA ALA A 297 -4.04 -13.97 -21.93
C ALA A 297 -3.91 -12.48 -22.34
N GLY A 298 -4.23 -12.14 -23.58
CA GLY A 298 -4.10 -10.79 -24.12
C GLY A 298 -2.70 -10.50 -24.65
N SER A 299 -2.37 -9.21 -24.76
CA SER A 299 -1.08 -8.72 -25.28
C SER A 299 -0.64 -7.47 -24.54
N SER A 300 0.57 -6.97 -24.82
CA SER A 300 1.07 -5.70 -24.28
C SER A 300 -0.01 -4.60 -24.31
N ALA A 301 -0.17 -3.93 -23.16
CA ALA A 301 -1.18 -2.92 -22.85
C ALA A 301 -2.65 -3.39 -22.82
N HIS A 302 -2.94 -4.67 -23.10
CA HIS A 302 -4.28 -5.25 -23.15
C HIS A 302 -4.25 -6.70 -22.63
N TYR A 303 -3.69 -6.90 -21.45
CA TYR A 303 -3.61 -8.20 -20.80
C TYR A 303 -4.89 -8.50 -20.01
N ARG A 304 -5.16 -9.79 -19.82
CA ARG A 304 -6.26 -10.19 -18.96
C ARG A 304 -5.90 -10.08 -17.47
N ASP A 305 -6.88 -9.66 -16.69
CA ASP A 305 -6.93 -9.82 -15.24
C ASP A 305 -8.41 -9.72 -14.80
N ASN A 306 -8.74 -10.13 -13.59
CA ASN A 306 -10.11 -10.10 -13.09
C ASN A 306 -10.29 -9.39 -11.75
N ARG A 307 -9.23 -8.81 -11.17
CA ARG A 307 -9.29 -8.14 -9.87
C ARG A 307 -10.17 -6.90 -9.85
N VAL A 308 -10.17 -6.09 -10.92
CA VAL A 308 -11.10 -4.95 -11.06
C VAL A 308 -12.55 -5.45 -11.06
N GLN A 309 -12.89 -6.34 -11.99
CA GLN A 309 -14.25 -6.89 -12.11
C GLN A 309 -14.71 -7.53 -10.79
N TYR A 310 -13.86 -8.35 -10.17
CA TYR A 310 -14.21 -9.08 -8.97
C TYR A 310 -14.44 -8.16 -7.78
N LEU A 311 -13.53 -7.20 -7.52
CA LEU A 311 -13.68 -6.25 -6.42
C LEU A 311 -14.97 -5.46 -6.55
N PHE A 312 -15.26 -4.90 -7.73
CA PHE A 312 -16.46 -4.08 -7.91
C PHE A 312 -17.76 -4.88 -7.97
N SER A 313 -17.70 -6.19 -8.21
CA SER A 313 -18.84 -7.11 -8.04
C SER A 313 -19.04 -7.54 -6.58
N HIS A 314 -18.00 -7.45 -5.75
CA HIS A 314 -17.99 -7.93 -4.37
C HIS A 314 -17.35 -6.97 -3.35
N PRO A 315 -17.59 -5.64 -3.39
CA PRO A 315 -16.83 -4.69 -2.56
C PRO A 315 -17.04 -4.93 -1.05
N ALA A 316 -18.22 -5.44 -0.66
CA ALA A 316 -18.52 -5.80 0.72
C ALA A 316 -17.61 -6.91 1.25
N ARG A 317 -17.13 -7.82 0.40
CA ARG A 317 -16.24 -8.91 0.83
C ARG A 317 -14.85 -8.39 1.22
N PHE A 318 -14.35 -7.40 0.49
CA PHE A 318 -13.09 -6.72 0.82
C PHE A 318 -13.26 -5.92 2.13
N ALA A 319 -14.33 -5.14 2.26
CA ALA A 319 -14.61 -4.43 3.52
C ALA A 319 -14.72 -5.40 4.73
N GLN A 320 -15.39 -6.54 4.56
CA GLN A 320 -15.53 -7.58 5.60
C GLN A 320 -14.23 -8.29 5.95
N ALA A 321 -13.30 -8.42 4.99
CA ALA A 321 -11.95 -8.91 5.26
C ALA A 321 -11.13 -7.91 6.11
N GLY A 322 -11.67 -6.73 6.40
CA GLY A 322 -11.11 -5.77 7.35
C GLY A 322 -10.35 -4.62 6.72
N GLY A 323 -10.63 -4.32 5.46
CA GLY A 323 -9.95 -3.21 4.82
C GLY A 323 -10.85 -2.09 4.38
N ILE A 324 -10.18 -0.99 4.11
CA ILE A 324 -10.75 0.34 4.04
C ILE A 324 -10.70 0.93 2.63
N GLY A 325 -9.96 0.30 1.72
CA GLY A 325 -9.94 0.69 0.33
C GLY A 325 -8.91 -0.06 -0.50
N ALA A 326 -9.03 0.11 -1.82
CA ALA A 326 -8.15 -0.50 -2.80
C ALA A 326 -7.58 0.56 -3.75
N VAL A 327 -6.30 0.44 -4.07
CA VAL A 327 -5.58 1.32 -5.01
C VAL A 327 -5.07 0.53 -6.20
N PHE A 328 -5.52 0.92 -7.39
CA PHE A 328 -5.24 0.26 -8.66
C PHE A 328 -4.14 0.97 -9.42
N GLY A 329 -3.29 0.24 -10.13
CA GLY A 329 -2.32 0.85 -11.02
C GLY A 329 -1.35 -0.17 -11.60
N THR A 330 -0.52 0.28 -12.53
CA THR A 330 0.45 -0.59 -13.21
C THR A 330 1.70 -0.77 -12.35
N GLY A 331 2.20 -1.98 -12.12
CA GLY A 331 3.48 -2.20 -11.39
C GLY A 331 4.68 -2.28 -12.32
N ALA A 332 4.44 -2.22 -13.63
CA ALA A 332 5.45 -2.11 -14.65
C ALA A 332 4.86 -1.47 -15.91
N ARG A 333 5.73 -1.18 -16.88
CA ARG A 333 5.32 -0.80 -18.22
C ARG A 333 4.59 -1.95 -18.92
N ASN A 334 3.93 -1.62 -20.03
CA ASN A 334 3.25 -2.55 -20.93
C ASN A 334 2.06 -3.30 -20.30
N GLN A 335 1.64 -2.95 -19.09
CA GLN A 335 0.41 -3.49 -18.49
C GLN A 335 -0.81 -2.76 -19.04
N THR A 336 -1.97 -3.35 -18.88
CA THR A 336 -3.26 -2.67 -19.06
C THR A 336 -3.35 -1.53 -18.06
N ASP A 337 -3.82 -0.38 -18.51
CA ASP A 337 -4.07 0.78 -17.67
C ASP A 337 -5.47 1.34 -17.92
N ALA A 338 -5.84 2.39 -17.18
CA ALA A 338 -7.16 3.01 -17.27
C ALA A 338 -7.49 3.62 -18.66
N THR A 339 -6.50 3.74 -19.55
CA THR A 339 -6.66 4.22 -20.94
C THR A 339 -6.82 3.07 -21.92
N THR A 340 -6.34 1.87 -21.59
CA THR A 340 -6.33 0.69 -22.46
C THR A 340 -7.28 -0.44 -22.04
N ASP A 341 -7.90 -0.32 -20.86
CA ASP A 341 -8.86 -1.28 -20.28
C ASP A 341 -10.28 -1.26 -20.90
N GLY A 342 -10.47 -0.54 -22.01
CA GLY A 342 -11.78 -0.39 -22.66
C GLY A 342 -12.81 0.38 -21.83
N GLY A 343 -12.40 1.11 -20.80
CA GLY A 343 -13.25 1.83 -19.87
C GLY A 343 -13.81 0.98 -18.73
N GLN A 344 -13.30 -0.24 -18.52
CA GLN A 344 -13.74 -1.14 -17.45
C GLN A 344 -13.67 -0.45 -16.08
N PHE A 345 -12.51 0.08 -15.71
CA PHE A 345 -12.28 0.68 -14.40
C PHE A 345 -13.17 1.90 -14.21
N ARG A 346 -13.23 2.80 -15.20
CA ARG A 346 -14.14 3.96 -15.18
C ARG A 346 -15.59 3.56 -14.93
N ASN A 347 -16.09 2.56 -15.66
CA ASN A 347 -17.47 2.11 -15.56
C ASN A 347 -17.72 1.44 -14.19
N ALA A 348 -16.78 0.65 -13.70
CA ALA A 348 -16.87 -0.02 -12.41
C ALA A 348 -16.90 0.97 -11.24
N VAL A 349 -16.03 1.99 -11.25
CA VAL A 349 -16.04 3.07 -10.25
C VAL A 349 -17.34 3.86 -10.34
N THR A 350 -17.81 4.20 -11.55
CA THR A 350 -19.08 4.91 -11.74
C THR A 350 -20.26 4.13 -11.11
N GLY A 351 -20.31 2.82 -11.34
CA GLY A 351 -21.31 1.93 -10.73
C GLY A 351 -21.20 1.89 -9.21
N TYR A 352 -19.98 1.75 -8.68
CA TYR A 352 -19.73 1.72 -7.24
C TYR A 352 -20.17 3.00 -6.53
N ARG A 353 -19.96 4.17 -7.13
CA ARG A 353 -20.36 5.46 -6.55
C ARG A 353 -21.86 5.64 -6.41
N ALA A 354 -22.69 4.85 -7.11
CA ALA A 354 -24.14 4.87 -6.91
C ALA A 354 -24.57 4.22 -5.57
N ALA A 355 -23.77 3.29 -5.04
CA ALA A 355 -24.02 2.64 -3.75
C ALA A 355 -22.71 2.20 -3.06
N PRO A 356 -21.93 3.15 -2.50
CA PRO A 356 -20.66 2.83 -1.84
C PRO A 356 -20.85 1.91 -0.64
N VAL A 357 -19.88 1.04 -0.39
CA VAL A 357 -19.90 0.14 0.77
C VAL A 357 -19.41 0.90 2.00
N PRO A 358 -20.18 1.00 3.09
CA PRO A 358 -19.71 1.59 4.34
C PRO A 358 -18.66 0.69 5.01
N LEU A 359 -17.71 1.31 5.70
CA LEU A 359 -16.75 0.59 6.55
C LEU A 359 -17.46 -0.04 7.76
N LEU A 360 -16.91 -1.14 8.25
CA LEU A 360 -17.43 -1.83 9.45
C LEU A 360 -17.25 -0.99 10.71
#